data_AF-A0A4U1IQB7-F1
#
_entry.id   AF-A0A4U1IQB7-F1
#
_cell.length_a   1.000
_cell.length_b   1.000
_cell.length_c   1.000
_cell.angle_alpha   90.00
_cell.angle_beta   90.00
_cell.angle_gamma   90.00
#
_symmetry.space_group_name_H-M   'P 1'
#
loop_
_entity.id
_entity.type
_entity.pdbx_description
1 polymer ?
#
loop_
_entity_poly.entity_id
_entity_poly.type
_entity_poly.pdbx_seq_one_letter_code
_entity_poly.pdbx_strand_id
1 'polypeptide(L)'
;MAQGDPKVSTTRQNNPAATEDRVAAKRTVTYIFNTSATSSTLSIPYAVAVDDEVQAAYRNSVARVSGGDGAITVTVNSGQKVSLFLNSDAAPGRRKNAVYAVTPKDRNVRVTVKEKKGKHNDPDTPVLVATEKALEKYNAPLTGDIWMKVTHKFTAADVDAAVPAGTRAEIIAALRILYGGLTGNTLTLTIPASGTQAAFTTTLTFADADNPRDNITSFSLTTDGLPRVHPAGFAAILKAAVDSSVTAISMSSNWRPCLGSIAHRAGLGVDVNNVGGTRMFRTAGANATEVRLLQAFQAKPTDANKAAYEAERDKNQPLHVQGFRRSLQQNPGVKQCFDPWEMDSNTRDNQAATPNRQNDGNSKLHGNHLHITARDGVIIA
;
A
#
# COMPACT_ATOMS: atom_id res chain seq x y z
N MET A 1 -65.13 57.09 -40.81
CA MET A 1 -64.33 55.87 -41.07
C MET A 1 -62.94 56.30 -41.50
N ALA A 2 -61.91 55.72 -40.88
CA ALA A 2 -60.48 55.82 -41.19
C ALA A 2 -59.86 57.24 -41.06
N GLN A 3 -58.62 57.44 -40.60
CA GLN A 3 -57.46 56.56 -40.59
C GLN A 3 -56.49 57.10 -39.51
N GLY A 4 -56.07 56.24 -38.57
CA GLY A 4 -55.10 56.60 -37.54
C GLY A 4 -53.66 56.53 -38.07
N ASP A 5 -52.83 57.47 -37.63
CA ASP A 5 -51.40 57.54 -37.95
C ASP A 5 -50.64 56.28 -37.51
N PRO A 6 -49.73 55.73 -38.34
CA PRO A 6 -48.87 54.64 -37.92
C PRO A 6 -47.72 55.18 -37.06
N LYS A 7 -47.68 54.78 -35.78
CA LYS A 7 -46.49 54.93 -34.93
C LYS A 7 -45.36 54.05 -35.48
N VAL A 8 -44.31 54.68 -35.98
CA VAL A 8 -43.05 54.02 -36.34
C VAL A 8 -42.35 53.57 -35.05
N SER A 9 -42.36 52.25 -34.81
CA SER A 9 -41.55 51.60 -33.79
C SER A 9 -40.13 51.41 -34.33
N THR A 10 -39.19 52.25 -33.89
CA THR A 10 -37.76 52.00 -34.14
C THR A 10 -37.26 50.90 -33.21
N THR A 11 -36.90 49.74 -33.75
CA THR A 11 -36.19 48.68 -33.04
C THR A 11 -34.82 49.23 -32.61
N ARG A 12 -34.62 49.48 -31.31
CA ARG A 12 -33.27 49.75 -30.78
C ARG A 12 -32.46 48.46 -30.93
N GLN A 13 -31.47 48.50 -31.80
CA GLN A 13 -30.47 47.44 -31.93
C GLN A 13 -29.62 47.47 -30.66
N ASN A 14 -29.96 46.62 -29.69
CA ASN A 14 -29.06 46.33 -28.58
C ASN A 14 -27.82 45.67 -29.20
N ASN A 15 -26.73 46.42 -29.26
CA ASN A 15 -25.40 45.90 -29.58
C ASN A 15 -24.70 45.66 -28.24
N PRO A 16 -24.94 44.52 -27.53
CA PRO A 16 -24.06 44.19 -26.43
C PRO A 16 -22.67 44.02 -27.03
N ALA A 17 -21.71 44.81 -26.55
CA ALA A 17 -20.31 44.61 -26.89
C ALA A 17 -19.97 43.15 -26.65
N ALA A 18 -19.50 42.45 -27.67
CA ALA A 18 -19.00 41.09 -27.52
C ALA A 18 -17.85 41.15 -26.50
N THR A 19 -18.09 40.64 -25.29
CA THR A 19 -17.01 40.35 -24.36
C THR A 19 -16.21 39.21 -25.00
N GLU A 20 -14.97 39.49 -25.40
CA GLU A 20 -14.01 38.43 -25.72
C GLU A 20 -13.81 37.59 -24.45
N ASP A 21 -14.62 36.56 -24.26
CA ASP A 21 -14.28 35.45 -23.39
C ASP A 21 -13.12 34.72 -24.06
N ARG A 22 -11.89 35.15 -23.75
CA ARG A 22 -10.69 34.42 -24.15
C ARG A 22 -10.69 33.09 -23.41
N VAL A 23 -11.28 32.08 -24.04
CA VAL A 23 -11.21 30.70 -23.56
C VAL A 23 -9.74 30.33 -23.42
N ALA A 24 -9.29 30.14 -22.17
CA ALA A 24 -7.91 29.76 -21.91
C ALA A 24 -7.58 28.48 -22.69
N ALA A 25 -6.50 28.51 -23.47
CA ALA A 25 -6.14 27.41 -24.33
C ALA A 25 -5.93 26.14 -23.49
N LYS A 26 -6.55 25.02 -23.86
CA LYS A 26 -6.42 23.75 -23.14
C LYS A 26 -5.06 23.09 -23.41
N ARG A 27 -4.50 22.46 -22.38
CA ARG A 27 -3.24 21.70 -22.44
C ARG A 27 -3.40 20.35 -21.78
N THR A 28 -2.73 19.35 -22.33
CA THR A 28 -2.68 18.01 -21.78
C THR A 28 -1.35 17.79 -21.06
N VAL A 29 -1.43 17.27 -19.84
CA VAL A 29 -0.28 16.76 -19.08
C VAL A 29 -0.40 15.25 -18.98
N THR A 30 0.64 14.53 -19.40
CA THR A 30 0.73 13.08 -19.33
C THR A 30 1.94 12.65 -18.49
N TYR A 31 1.71 11.89 -17.43
CA TYR A 31 2.77 11.22 -16.67
C TYR A 31 2.86 9.77 -17.11
N ILE A 32 4.06 9.27 -17.39
CA ILE A 32 4.33 7.86 -17.74
C ILE A 32 5.21 7.26 -16.64
N PHE A 33 4.77 6.16 -16.03
CA PHE A 33 5.48 5.52 -14.93
C PHE A 33 6.23 4.27 -15.39
N ASN A 34 7.54 4.26 -15.16
CA ASN A 34 8.40 3.13 -15.42
C ASN A 34 9.11 2.69 -14.12
N THR A 35 8.65 1.58 -13.54
CA THR A 35 9.23 0.94 -12.35
C THR A 35 9.93 -0.37 -12.67
N SER A 36 10.31 -0.57 -13.94
CA SER A 36 11.00 -1.79 -14.39
C SER A 36 12.34 -2.05 -13.70
N ALA A 37 12.93 -1.03 -13.04
CA ALA A 37 14.10 -1.20 -12.20
C ALA A 37 13.89 -2.25 -11.09
N THR A 38 12.64 -2.44 -10.64
CA THR A 38 12.31 -3.34 -9.54
C THR A 38 11.11 -4.23 -9.83
N SER A 39 10.05 -3.71 -10.43
CA SER A 39 8.88 -4.46 -10.88
C SER A 39 8.02 -3.62 -11.82
N SER A 40 7.81 -4.09 -13.05
CA SER A 40 6.92 -3.45 -14.03
C SER A 40 5.43 -3.73 -13.75
N THR A 41 5.09 -4.62 -12.82
CA THR A 41 3.71 -5.02 -12.55
C THR A 41 3.08 -4.25 -11.38
N LEU A 42 3.78 -3.24 -10.84
CA LEU A 42 3.24 -2.42 -9.77
C LEU A 42 1.98 -1.70 -10.22
N SER A 43 0.97 -1.74 -9.36
CA SER A 43 -0.26 -0.98 -9.53
C SER A 43 -0.24 0.15 -8.51
N ILE A 44 0.25 1.32 -8.90
CA ILE A 44 0.56 2.44 -8.00
C ILE A 44 -0.72 3.28 -7.80
N PRO A 45 -1.23 3.43 -6.57
CA PRO A 45 -2.33 4.32 -6.26
C PRO A 45 -1.97 5.78 -6.55
N TYR A 46 -2.91 6.57 -7.05
CA TYR A 46 -2.71 8.00 -7.25
C TYR A 46 -3.99 8.84 -7.15
N ALA A 47 -3.80 10.13 -6.92
CA ALA A 47 -4.79 11.19 -7.09
C ALA A 47 -4.15 12.40 -7.78
N VAL A 48 -4.90 13.10 -8.63
CA VAL A 48 -4.42 14.29 -9.35
C VAL A 48 -4.90 15.55 -8.66
N ALA A 49 -4.02 16.54 -8.52
CA ALA A 49 -4.36 17.88 -8.11
C ALA A 49 -4.08 18.89 -9.24
N VAL A 50 -4.95 19.89 -9.36
CA VAL A 50 -4.83 21.03 -10.26
C VAL A 50 -4.90 22.30 -9.41
N ASP A 51 -3.89 23.16 -9.52
CA ASP A 51 -3.73 24.35 -8.68
C ASP A 51 -3.85 24.04 -7.18
N ASP A 52 -3.21 22.93 -6.76
CA ASP A 52 -3.23 22.37 -5.40
C ASP A 52 -4.59 21.82 -4.93
N GLU A 53 -5.63 21.89 -5.77
CA GLU A 53 -6.93 21.30 -5.47
C GLU A 53 -7.03 19.89 -6.06
N VAL A 54 -7.35 18.91 -5.21
CA VAL A 54 -7.57 17.54 -5.66
C VAL A 54 -8.83 17.47 -6.51
N GLN A 55 -8.71 16.87 -7.69
CA GLN A 55 -9.85 16.76 -8.59
C GLN A 55 -10.98 15.93 -7.99
N ALA A 56 -12.23 16.29 -8.33
CA ALA A 56 -13.44 15.69 -7.79
C ALA A 56 -13.49 14.15 -7.93
N ALA A 57 -12.95 13.61 -9.03
CA ALA A 57 -12.88 12.15 -9.27
C ALA A 57 -12.11 11.38 -8.19
N TYR A 58 -11.21 12.05 -7.47
CA TYR A 58 -10.40 11.46 -6.41
C TYR A 58 -10.86 11.88 -5.01
N ARG A 59 -11.98 12.60 -4.86
CA ARG A 59 -12.38 13.12 -3.53
C ARG A 59 -12.44 12.03 -2.45
N ASN A 60 -13.02 10.88 -2.79
CA ASN A 60 -13.26 9.76 -1.88
C ASN A 60 -12.56 8.46 -2.32
N SER A 61 -11.64 8.53 -3.27
CA SER A 61 -11.02 7.35 -3.88
C SER A 61 -9.63 7.66 -4.42
N VAL A 62 -8.98 6.63 -4.94
CA VAL A 62 -7.74 6.70 -5.71
C VAL A 62 -7.93 5.99 -7.03
N ALA A 63 -7.20 6.41 -8.06
CA ALA A 63 -7.01 5.59 -9.26
C ALA A 63 -5.70 4.82 -9.16
N ARG A 64 -5.41 3.98 -10.17
CA ARG A 64 -4.17 3.18 -10.22
C ARG A 64 -3.49 3.33 -11.56
N VAL A 65 -2.17 3.43 -11.53
CA VAL A 65 -1.32 3.45 -12.74
C VAL A 65 -0.39 2.24 -12.72
N SER A 66 -0.21 1.60 -13.88
CA SER A 66 0.77 0.52 -14.04
C SER A 66 2.19 1.08 -14.02
N GLY A 67 3.10 0.39 -13.34
CA GLY A 67 4.53 0.66 -13.37
C GLY A 67 5.24 0.18 -14.66
N GLY A 68 4.53 -0.50 -15.55
CA GLY A 68 5.00 -0.94 -16.85
C GLY A 68 4.60 0.04 -17.95
N ASP A 69 5.06 1.29 -17.84
CA ASP A 69 4.76 2.40 -18.74
C ASP A 69 3.27 2.82 -18.76
N GLY A 70 2.57 2.64 -17.63
CA GLY A 70 1.22 3.16 -17.45
C GLY A 70 1.19 4.68 -17.44
N ALA A 71 0.09 5.27 -17.93
CA ALA A 71 -0.05 6.71 -18.10
C ALA A 71 -1.18 7.31 -17.25
N ILE A 72 -0.93 8.50 -16.70
CA ILE A 72 -1.94 9.39 -16.11
C ILE A 72 -2.06 10.60 -17.02
N THR A 73 -3.26 10.88 -17.53
CA THR A 73 -3.49 12.00 -18.45
C THR A 73 -4.55 12.93 -17.90
N VAL A 74 -4.25 14.24 -17.89
CA VAL A 74 -5.17 15.30 -17.45
C VAL A 74 -5.17 16.44 -18.45
N THR A 75 -6.34 17.05 -18.69
CA THR A 75 -6.47 18.26 -19.48
C THR A 75 -6.80 19.44 -18.57
N VAL A 76 -6.01 20.50 -18.67
CA VAL A 76 -6.14 21.73 -17.87
C VAL A 76 -6.13 22.97 -18.76
N ASN A 77 -6.50 24.13 -18.22
CA ASN A 77 -6.21 25.39 -18.89
C ASN A 77 -4.70 25.65 -18.86
N SER A 78 -4.18 26.30 -19.90
CA SER A 78 -2.83 26.83 -19.92
C SER A 78 -2.56 27.68 -18.67
N GLY A 79 -1.41 27.46 -18.05
CA GLY A 79 -0.98 28.15 -16.83
C GLY A 79 -1.42 27.49 -15.52
N GLN A 80 -2.29 26.47 -15.54
CA GLN A 80 -2.65 25.74 -14.32
C GLN A 80 -1.58 24.72 -13.94
N LYS A 81 -1.27 24.63 -12.64
CA LYS A 81 -0.32 23.67 -12.10
C LYS A 81 -0.97 22.31 -11.98
N VAL A 82 -0.29 21.25 -12.41
CA VAL A 82 -0.71 19.86 -12.22
C VAL A 82 0.30 19.17 -11.32
N SER A 83 -0.15 18.42 -10.32
CA SER A 83 0.70 17.58 -9.47
C SER A 83 0.00 16.27 -9.10
N LEU A 84 0.75 15.33 -8.52
CA LEU A 84 0.24 14.02 -8.14
C LEU A 84 0.42 13.78 -6.64
N PHE A 85 -0.57 13.15 -6.01
CA PHE A 85 -0.37 12.39 -4.78
C PHE A 85 -0.27 10.92 -5.17
N LEU A 86 0.70 10.19 -4.60
CA LEU A 86 0.99 8.81 -4.97
C LEU A 86 0.91 7.87 -3.76
N ASN A 87 0.83 6.58 -4.04
CA ASN A 87 0.93 5.50 -3.07
C ASN A 87 -0.06 5.69 -1.90
N SER A 88 0.32 5.42 -0.64
CA SER A 88 -0.63 5.56 0.48
C SER A 88 -0.93 7.01 0.87
N ASP A 89 -0.11 7.98 0.46
CA ASP A 89 -0.41 9.42 0.61
C ASP A 89 -1.56 9.86 -0.32
N ALA A 90 -1.84 9.12 -1.40
CA ALA A 90 -2.95 9.41 -2.32
C ALA A 90 -4.35 9.23 -1.70
N ALA A 91 -4.47 8.50 -0.59
CA ALA A 91 -5.75 8.25 0.07
C ALA A 91 -6.41 9.56 0.58
N PRO A 92 -7.74 9.68 0.54
CA PRO A 92 -8.45 10.79 1.16
C PRO A 92 -8.02 11.00 2.62
N GLY A 93 -7.81 12.26 3.01
CA GLY A 93 -7.33 12.62 4.36
C GLY A 93 -5.83 12.45 4.60
N ARG A 94 -5.07 11.83 3.67
CA ARG A 94 -3.63 11.59 3.82
C ARG A 94 -2.73 12.41 2.89
N ARG A 95 -3.32 13.10 1.91
CA ARG A 95 -2.65 13.87 0.84
C ARG A 95 -1.85 15.05 1.39
N LYS A 96 -0.59 14.81 1.74
CA LYS A 96 0.31 15.81 2.31
C LYS A 96 1.44 16.15 1.35
N ASN A 97 1.84 15.21 0.50
CA ASN A 97 3.06 15.31 -0.27
C ASN A 97 2.77 15.21 -1.77
N ALA A 98 2.40 16.34 -2.38
CA ALA A 98 2.29 16.44 -3.83
C ALA A 98 3.69 16.35 -4.47
N VAL A 99 3.77 15.64 -5.61
CA VAL A 99 5.01 15.38 -6.34
C VAL A 99 4.84 15.64 -7.84
N TYR A 100 5.97 15.75 -8.55
CA TYR A 100 6.04 15.86 -10.01
C TYR A 100 5.27 17.05 -10.60
N ALA A 101 5.23 18.18 -9.91
CA ALA A 101 4.47 19.33 -10.37
C ALA A 101 4.99 19.90 -11.71
N VAL A 102 4.07 20.21 -12.64
CA VAL A 102 4.35 20.91 -13.91
C VAL A 102 3.26 21.94 -14.20
N THR A 103 3.59 22.98 -14.96
CA THR A 103 2.65 24.04 -15.36
C THR A 103 2.71 24.24 -16.87
N PRO A 104 1.84 23.55 -17.66
CA PRO A 104 1.85 23.69 -19.11
C PRO A 104 1.45 25.11 -19.52
N LYS A 105 2.26 25.77 -20.35
CA LYS A 105 1.95 27.07 -20.95
C LYS A 105 1.49 26.86 -22.39
N ASP A 106 2.41 26.95 -23.34
CA ASP A 106 2.08 26.95 -24.77
C ASP A 106 1.94 25.56 -25.37
N ARG A 107 2.45 24.53 -24.68
CA ARG A 107 2.56 23.16 -25.18
C ARG A 107 1.95 22.15 -24.22
N ASN A 108 1.61 21.00 -24.76
CA ASN A 108 1.33 19.83 -23.93
C ASN A 108 2.61 19.41 -23.19
N VAL A 109 2.47 18.68 -22.10
CA VAL A 109 3.59 18.23 -21.27
C VAL A 109 3.54 16.72 -21.15
N ARG A 110 4.68 16.07 -21.31
CA ARG A 110 4.88 14.66 -20.96
C ARG A 110 5.99 14.55 -19.93
N VAL A 111 5.70 13.92 -18.80
CA VAL A 111 6.69 13.61 -17.75
C VAL A 111 6.93 12.11 -17.74
N THR A 112 8.17 11.68 -17.96
CA THR A 112 8.57 10.28 -17.76
C THR A 112 9.11 10.12 -16.35
N VAL A 113 8.38 9.39 -15.50
CA VAL A 113 8.78 9.08 -14.13
C VAL A 113 9.47 7.71 -14.12
N LYS A 114 10.78 7.68 -13.80
CA LYS A 114 11.58 6.45 -13.83
C LYS A 114 12.12 6.08 -12.46
N GLU A 115 11.86 4.86 -12.03
CA GLU A 115 12.37 4.35 -10.76
C GLU A 115 13.88 4.11 -10.78
N LYS A 116 14.54 4.43 -9.67
CA LYS A 116 15.97 4.20 -9.45
C LYS A 116 16.20 3.42 -8.16
N LYS A 117 17.05 2.40 -8.23
CA LYS A 117 17.61 1.69 -7.05
C LYS A 117 18.86 2.39 -6.54
N GLY A 118 19.20 2.20 -5.27
CA GLY A 118 20.31 2.85 -4.60
C GLY A 118 19.90 4.17 -3.94
N LYS A 119 20.83 4.78 -3.20
CA LYS A 119 20.63 6.08 -2.55
C LYS A 119 20.79 7.21 -3.55
N HIS A 120 19.79 8.09 -3.62
CA HIS A 120 19.80 9.25 -4.52
C HIS A 120 19.19 10.47 -3.82
N ASN A 121 19.86 11.62 -3.92
CA ASN A 121 19.33 12.90 -3.43
C ASN A 121 18.54 13.65 -4.51
N ASP A 122 18.05 12.94 -5.54
CA ASP A 122 17.34 13.59 -6.63
C ASP A 122 16.00 14.19 -6.13
N PRO A 123 15.65 15.42 -6.54
CA PRO A 123 14.33 15.96 -6.23
C PRO A 123 13.26 15.26 -7.08
N ASP A 124 12.02 15.34 -6.62
CA ASP A 124 10.83 14.92 -7.36
C ASP A 124 10.35 15.98 -8.37
N THR A 125 11.19 16.97 -8.67
CA THR A 125 10.88 18.04 -9.63
C THR A 125 11.19 17.55 -11.05
N PRO A 126 10.22 17.56 -11.98
CA PRO A 126 10.47 17.17 -13.36
C PRO A 126 11.44 18.14 -14.05
N VAL A 127 12.43 17.60 -14.77
CA VAL A 127 13.44 18.36 -15.51
C VAL A 127 13.15 18.27 -17.00
N LEU A 128 13.08 19.42 -17.68
CA LEU A 128 12.86 19.50 -19.12
C LEU A 128 14.05 18.85 -19.86
N VAL A 129 13.77 17.93 -20.77
CA VAL A 129 14.78 17.23 -21.58
C VAL A 129 14.65 17.47 -23.08
N ALA A 130 13.45 17.82 -23.57
CA ALA A 130 13.26 18.17 -24.97
C ALA A 130 12.02 19.06 -25.15
N THR A 131 12.08 19.93 -26.16
CA THR A 131 10.93 20.69 -26.64
C THR A 131 10.69 20.39 -28.10
N GLU A 132 9.48 19.92 -28.42
CA GLU A 132 8.99 19.66 -29.76
C GLU A 132 7.88 20.67 -30.11
N LYS A 133 7.43 20.67 -31.37
CA LYS A 133 6.48 21.67 -31.88
C LYS A 133 5.27 21.89 -30.96
N ALA A 134 4.66 20.81 -30.45
CA ALA A 134 3.46 20.86 -29.61
C ALA A 134 3.62 20.21 -28.22
N LEU A 135 4.84 19.80 -27.84
CA LEU A 135 5.08 18.98 -26.66
C LEU A 135 6.40 19.34 -25.97
N GLU A 136 6.35 19.51 -24.65
CA GLU A 136 7.54 19.52 -23.79
C GLU A 136 7.67 18.17 -23.10
N LYS A 137 8.89 17.63 -23.10
CA LYS A 137 9.21 16.34 -22.48
C LYS A 137 10.08 16.59 -21.26
N TYR A 138 9.66 16.05 -20.13
CA TYR A 138 10.35 16.12 -18.85
C TYR A 138 10.68 14.71 -18.37
N ASN A 139 11.73 14.59 -17.56
CA ASN A 139 12.05 13.40 -16.81
C ASN A 139 12.01 13.69 -15.31
N ALA A 140 11.54 12.74 -14.52
CA ALA A 140 11.61 12.78 -13.07
C ALA A 140 11.99 11.40 -12.52
N PRO A 141 12.78 11.32 -11.43
CA PRO A 141 13.11 10.05 -10.81
C PRO A 141 12.05 9.65 -9.78
N LEU A 142 11.90 8.34 -9.56
CA LEU A 142 11.20 7.77 -8.40
C LEU A 142 12.21 6.98 -7.57
N THR A 143 12.76 7.61 -6.54
CA THR A 143 13.82 7.07 -5.68
C THR A 143 13.24 6.48 -4.39
N GLY A 144 14.07 5.83 -3.56
CA GLY A 144 13.63 5.38 -2.23
C GLY A 144 13.19 6.53 -1.33
N ASP A 145 13.87 7.68 -1.39
CA ASP A 145 13.48 8.90 -0.66
C ASP A 145 12.12 9.44 -1.14
N ILE A 146 11.83 9.37 -2.44
CA ILE A 146 10.51 9.78 -2.96
C ILE A 146 9.43 8.77 -2.56
N TRP A 147 9.69 7.46 -2.61
CA TRP A 147 8.78 6.45 -2.05
C TRP A 147 8.48 6.71 -0.58
N MET A 148 9.50 7.09 0.20
CA MET A 148 9.35 7.48 1.60
C MET A 148 8.47 8.72 1.73
N LYS A 149 8.69 9.77 0.91
CA LYS A 149 7.89 10.99 0.89
C LYS A 149 6.41 10.72 0.58
N VAL A 150 6.11 9.86 -0.39
CA VAL A 150 4.73 9.57 -0.83
C VAL A 150 4.06 8.40 -0.09
N THR A 151 4.69 7.86 0.94
CA THR A 151 4.02 6.91 1.84
C THR A 151 3.48 7.69 3.03
N HIS A 152 2.27 7.40 3.47
CA HIS A 152 1.75 8.00 4.70
C HIS A 152 2.58 7.56 5.92
N LYS A 153 2.90 8.50 6.81
CA LYS A 153 3.57 8.26 8.10
C LYS A 153 2.53 8.47 9.20
N PHE A 154 2.10 7.37 9.81
CA PHE A 154 1.18 7.38 10.94
C PHE A 154 1.88 7.88 12.20
N THR A 155 1.08 8.43 13.10
CA THR A 155 1.48 8.96 14.42
C THR A 155 0.67 8.27 15.51
N ALA A 156 1.05 8.46 16.77
CA ALA A 156 0.29 7.94 17.90
C ALA A 156 -1.18 8.40 17.90
N ALA A 157 -1.48 9.59 17.37
CA ALA A 157 -2.84 10.12 17.26
C ALA A 157 -3.70 9.39 16.21
N ASP A 158 -3.07 8.74 15.22
CA ASP A 158 -3.78 8.05 14.16
C ASP A 158 -4.26 6.64 14.58
N VAL A 159 -3.71 6.09 15.66
CA VAL A 159 -3.91 4.68 16.07
C VAL A 159 -5.39 4.35 16.24
N ASP A 160 -6.12 5.14 17.02
CA ASP A 160 -7.51 4.83 17.38
C ASP A 160 -8.42 4.79 16.15
N ALA A 161 -8.19 5.70 15.20
CA ALA A 161 -8.97 5.78 13.97
C ALA A 161 -8.59 4.69 12.95
N ALA A 162 -7.37 4.14 13.05
CA ALA A 162 -6.82 3.19 12.09
C ALA A 162 -6.96 1.72 12.50
N VAL A 163 -7.24 1.43 13.77
CA VAL A 163 -7.45 0.06 14.25
C VAL A 163 -8.94 -0.33 14.25
N PRO A 164 -9.29 -1.62 14.10
CA PRO A 164 -10.68 -2.05 14.17
C PRO A 164 -11.34 -1.71 15.50
N ALA A 165 -12.64 -1.40 15.46
CA ALA A 165 -13.46 -1.22 16.66
C ALA A 165 -13.40 -2.47 17.56
N GLY A 166 -13.34 -2.26 18.88
CA GLY A 166 -13.20 -3.35 19.85
C GLY A 166 -11.78 -3.88 20.01
N THR A 167 -10.77 -3.27 19.38
CA THR A 167 -9.35 -3.55 19.70
C THR A 167 -9.09 -3.29 21.18
N ARG A 168 -8.41 -4.22 21.85
CA ARG A 168 -8.08 -4.12 23.28
C ARG A 168 -7.31 -2.84 23.61
N ALA A 169 -7.60 -2.23 24.75
CA ALA A 169 -6.93 -1.01 25.20
C ALA A 169 -5.40 -1.19 25.36
N GLU A 170 -4.96 -2.36 25.83
CA GLU A 170 -3.52 -2.66 25.97
C GLU A 170 -2.81 -2.74 24.61
N ILE A 171 -3.50 -3.27 23.59
CA ILE A 171 -2.99 -3.29 22.20
C ILE A 171 -2.89 -1.86 21.67
N ILE A 172 -3.93 -1.03 21.85
CA ILE A 172 -3.92 0.38 21.44
C ILE A 172 -2.77 1.13 22.11
N ALA A 173 -2.56 0.93 23.42
CA ALA A 173 -1.46 1.55 24.15
C ALA A 173 -0.09 1.15 23.60
N ALA A 174 0.13 -0.15 23.35
CA ALA A 174 1.37 -0.63 22.75
C ALA A 174 1.62 -0.03 21.35
N LEU A 175 0.57 0.09 20.53
CA LEU A 175 0.69 0.72 19.22
C LEU A 175 1.01 2.21 19.32
N ARG A 176 0.41 2.95 20.26
CA ARG A 176 0.75 4.37 20.46
C ARG A 176 2.22 4.56 20.83
N ILE A 177 2.82 3.63 21.56
CA ILE A 177 4.27 3.62 21.83
C ILE A 177 5.04 3.41 20.51
N LEU A 178 4.65 2.45 19.68
CA LEU A 178 5.28 2.21 18.38
C LEU A 178 5.23 3.44 17.46
N TYR A 179 4.05 4.04 17.32
CA TYR A 179 3.83 5.21 16.46
C TYR A 179 4.28 6.54 17.09
N GLY A 180 4.63 6.54 18.38
CA GLY A 180 5.35 7.63 19.04
C GLY A 180 6.86 7.62 18.78
N GLY A 181 7.38 6.54 18.18
CA GLY A 181 8.80 6.32 17.92
C GLY A 181 9.42 5.41 18.97
N LEU A 182 9.65 4.15 18.60
CA LEU A 182 10.35 3.21 19.48
C LEU A 182 11.81 3.63 19.72
N THR A 183 12.28 3.44 20.95
CA THR A 183 13.69 3.65 21.32
C THR A 183 14.60 2.51 20.86
N GLY A 184 14.02 1.34 20.54
CA GLY A 184 14.72 0.17 20.03
C GLY A 184 13.88 -0.59 19.02
N ASN A 185 14.38 -1.74 18.56
CA ASN A 185 13.73 -2.57 17.56
C ASN A 185 12.73 -3.58 18.15
N THR A 186 12.23 -3.33 19.37
CA THR A 186 11.27 -4.21 20.04
C THR A 186 10.06 -3.44 20.52
N LEU A 187 8.89 -4.09 20.43
CA LEU A 187 7.66 -3.64 21.06
C LEU A 187 7.18 -4.74 22.01
N THR A 188 6.96 -4.39 23.28
CA THR A 188 6.39 -5.29 24.27
C THR A 188 4.92 -4.92 24.53
N LEU A 189 4.04 -5.92 24.46
CA LEU A 189 2.67 -5.83 24.94
C LEU A 189 2.58 -6.63 26.24
N THR A 190 2.05 -6.00 27.28
CA THR A 190 1.72 -6.65 28.56
C THR A 190 0.23 -6.51 28.82
N ILE A 191 -0.43 -7.63 29.06
CA ILE A 191 -1.81 -7.72 29.50
C ILE A 191 -1.79 -8.20 30.96
N PRO A 192 -2.30 -7.39 31.91
CA PRO A 192 -2.35 -7.80 33.30
C PRO A 192 -3.32 -8.97 33.50
N ALA A 193 -3.13 -9.74 34.57
CA ALA A 193 -4.10 -10.75 34.97
C ALA A 193 -5.46 -10.09 35.26
N SER A 194 -6.55 -10.75 34.88
CA SER A 194 -7.91 -10.26 35.11
C SER A 194 -8.86 -11.41 35.41
N GLY A 195 -9.42 -11.42 36.62
CA GLY A 195 -10.26 -12.52 37.09
C GLY A 195 -9.51 -13.85 37.04
N THR A 196 -10.00 -14.79 36.24
CA THR A 196 -9.38 -16.11 36.01
C THR A 196 -8.35 -16.13 34.88
N GLN A 197 -8.17 -15.03 34.14
CA GLN A 197 -7.18 -14.95 33.07
C GLN A 197 -5.80 -14.59 33.63
N ALA A 198 -4.81 -15.43 33.34
CA ALA A 198 -3.42 -15.16 33.69
C ALA A 198 -2.88 -13.93 32.93
N ALA A 199 -1.88 -13.28 33.53
CA ALA A 199 -1.14 -12.23 32.85
C ALA A 199 -0.45 -12.79 31.60
N PHE A 200 -0.37 -11.98 30.56
CA PHE A 200 0.25 -12.35 29.30
C PHE A 200 1.22 -11.26 28.84
N THR A 201 2.36 -11.67 28.29
CA THR A 201 3.32 -10.74 27.68
C THR A 201 3.79 -11.31 26.36
N THR A 202 3.82 -10.47 25.33
CA THR A 202 4.41 -10.80 24.04
C THR A 202 5.38 -9.72 23.59
N THR A 203 6.45 -10.12 22.93
CA THR A 203 7.45 -9.20 22.37
C THR A 203 7.52 -9.38 20.85
N LEU A 204 7.35 -8.28 20.13
CA LEU A 204 7.64 -8.17 18.71
C LEU A 204 9.07 -7.68 18.53
N THR A 205 9.87 -8.38 17.73
CA THR A 205 11.21 -7.95 17.31
C THR A 205 11.20 -7.60 15.83
N PHE A 206 11.66 -6.40 15.49
CA PHE A 206 11.69 -5.91 14.11
C PHE A 206 13.11 -5.98 13.55
N ALA A 207 13.28 -6.62 12.39
CA ALA A 207 14.53 -6.56 11.66
C ALA A 207 14.70 -5.19 10.99
N ASP A 208 15.93 -4.68 11.04
CA ASP A 208 16.38 -3.55 10.24
C ASP A 208 16.71 -4.03 8.83
N ALA A 209 15.69 -4.02 7.97
CA ALA A 209 15.78 -4.59 6.63
C ALA A 209 16.75 -3.80 5.74
N ASP A 210 17.50 -4.53 4.89
CA ASP A 210 18.50 -3.92 3.99
C ASP A 210 17.87 -2.98 2.97
N ASN A 211 16.67 -3.30 2.48
CA ASN A 211 16.09 -2.59 1.35
C ASN A 211 15.87 -1.07 1.58
N PRO A 212 15.26 -0.59 2.69
CA PRO A 212 15.28 0.84 3.01
C PRO A 212 16.70 1.41 3.14
N ARG A 213 17.61 0.71 3.84
CA ARG A 213 18.99 1.18 4.07
C ARG A 213 19.80 1.34 2.79
N ASP A 214 19.54 0.52 1.79
CA ASP A 214 20.25 0.54 0.51
C ASP A 214 19.68 1.59 -0.46
N ASN A 215 18.44 2.04 -0.25
CA ASN A 215 17.70 2.86 -1.22
C ASN A 215 17.30 4.25 -0.72
N ILE A 216 17.43 4.53 0.58
CA ILE A 216 17.08 5.82 1.19
C ILE A 216 18.35 6.46 1.76
N THR A 217 18.48 7.77 1.56
CA THR A 217 19.68 8.52 1.96
C THR A 217 19.80 8.65 3.48
N SER A 218 18.68 8.87 4.17
CA SER A 218 18.57 8.89 5.62
C SER A 218 17.32 8.11 6.06
N PHE A 219 17.52 7.05 6.84
CA PHE A 219 16.45 6.16 7.26
C PHE A 219 16.70 5.64 8.67
N SER A 220 15.65 5.65 9.49
CA SER A 220 15.59 4.94 10.75
C SER A 220 14.40 3.98 10.75
N LEU A 221 14.64 2.72 11.14
CA LEU A 221 13.57 1.73 11.28
C LEU A 221 12.48 2.24 12.22
N THR A 222 12.84 2.77 13.38
CA THR A 222 11.88 3.07 14.44
C THR A 222 11.13 4.38 14.24
N THR A 223 11.75 5.36 13.58
CA THR A 223 11.12 6.67 13.35
C THR A 223 10.57 6.82 11.95
N ASP A 224 11.03 6.05 10.95
CA ASP A 224 10.56 6.16 9.56
C ASP A 224 9.93 4.87 9.05
N GLY A 225 10.54 3.72 9.26
CA GLY A 225 10.04 2.44 8.75
C GLY A 225 8.74 1.98 9.41
N LEU A 226 8.78 1.75 10.72
CA LEU A 226 7.64 1.22 11.49
C LEU A 226 6.41 2.14 11.45
N PRO A 227 6.55 3.48 11.60
CA PRO A 227 5.40 4.37 11.53
C PRO A 227 4.77 4.48 10.13
N ARG A 228 5.38 3.87 9.10
CA ARG A 228 4.79 3.78 7.75
C ARG A 228 3.99 2.51 7.52
N VAL A 229 3.96 1.58 8.46
CA VAL A 229 3.06 0.43 8.41
C VAL A 229 1.69 0.83 8.98
N HIS A 230 0.60 0.36 8.39
CA HIS A 230 -0.76 0.66 8.82
C HIS A 230 -1.08 0.02 10.18
N PRO A 231 -1.61 0.77 11.17
CA PRO A 231 -1.85 0.29 12.54
C PRO A 231 -2.66 -1.01 12.64
N ALA A 232 -3.66 -1.19 11.77
CA ALA A 232 -4.45 -2.43 11.71
C ALA A 232 -3.60 -3.71 11.56
N GLY A 233 -2.47 -3.67 10.84
CA GLY A 233 -1.60 -4.83 10.66
C GLY A 233 -0.94 -5.27 11.96
N PHE A 234 -0.33 -4.33 12.70
CA PHE A 234 0.25 -4.63 14.00
C PHE A 234 -0.80 -4.95 15.07
N ALA A 235 -1.96 -4.30 15.03
CA ALA A 235 -3.09 -4.64 15.91
C ALA A 235 -3.52 -6.09 15.72
N ALA A 236 -3.63 -6.55 14.46
CA ALA A 236 -3.99 -7.92 14.15
C ALA A 236 -2.95 -8.93 14.63
N ILE A 237 -1.66 -8.64 14.43
CA ILE A 237 -0.55 -9.46 14.92
C ILE A 237 -0.56 -9.59 16.44
N LEU A 238 -0.70 -8.47 17.16
CA LEU A 238 -0.77 -8.48 18.63
C LEU A 238 -2.00 -9.23 19.14
N LYS A 239 -3.16 -9.05 18.49
CA LYS A 239 -4.37 -9.81 18.83
C LYS A 239 -4.16 -11.30 18.62
N ALA A 240 -3.60 -11.70 17.47
CA ALA A 240 -3.31 -13.10 17.17
C ALA A 240 -2.32 -13.72 18.16
N ALA A 241 -1.36 -12.92 18.63
CA ALA A 241 -0.42 -13.33 19.67
C ALA A 241 -1.14 -13.66 20.98
N VAL A 242 -2.05 -12.78 21.42
CA VAL A 242 -2.86 -12.97 22.63
C VAL A 242 -3.78 -14.19 22.50
N ASP A 243 -4.54 -14.28 21.41
CA ASP A 243 -5.50 -15.37 21.18
C ASP A 243 -4.82 -16.75 21.16
N SER A 244 -3.53 -16.79 20.80
CA SER A 244 -2.77 -18.04 20.60
C SER A 244 -1.66 -18.25 21.62
N SER A 245 -1.61 -17.41 22.67
CA SER A 245 -0.58 -17.44 23.71
C SER A 245 0.87 -17.41 23.17
N VAL A 246 1.09 -16.67 22.08
CA VAL A 246 2.42 -16.51 21.46
C VAL A 246 3.18 -15.36 22.11
N THR A 247 4.25 -15.68 22.84
CA THR A 247 5.02 -14.72 23.64
C THR A 247 6.17 -14.03 22.89
N ALA A 248 6.54 -14.52 21.70
CA ALA A 248 7.63 -13.96 20.91
C ALA A 248 7.31 -14.03 19.41
N ILE A 249 7.53 -12.92 18.71
CA ILE A 249 7.34 -12.81 17.25
C ILE A 249 8.51 -12.04 16.67
N SER A 250 9.06 -12.52 15.57
CA SER A 250 10.10 -11.81 14.82
C SER A 250 9.63 -11.47 13.42
N MET A 251 9.92 -10.25 12.97
CA MET A 251 9.55 -9.74 11.66
C MET A 251 10.80 -9.51 10.82
N SER A 252 10.82 -10.09 9.62
CA SER A 252 11.92 -9.92 8.67
C SER A 252 11.77 -8.67 7.81
N SER A 253 10.54 -8.20 7.60
CA SER A 253 10.29 -7.00 6.79
C SER A 253 9.00 -6.29 7.18
N ASN A 254 9.04 -4.97 7.06
CA ASN A 254 7.90 -4.07 7.27
C ASN A 254 7.66 -3.24 6.00
N TRP A 255 7.36 -1.94 6.15
CA TRP A 255 7.40 -0.98 5.04
C TRP A 255 8.79 -0.95 4.40
N ARG A 256 8.84 -0.95 3.08
CA ARG A 256 10.09 -0.90 2.32
C ARG A 256 9.90 -0.32 0.91
N PRO A 257 10.82 0.53 0.41
CA PRO A 257 10.73 1.12 -0.94
C PRO A 257 11.42 0.26 -2.00
N CYS A 258 11.06 0.37 -3.28
CA CYS A 258 11.82 -0.26 -4.37
C CYS A 258 11.93 -1.81 -4.34
N LEU A 259 11.39 -2.54 -3.35
CA LEU A 259 11.35 -4.00 -3.35
C LEU A 259 10.03 -4.51 -2.80
N GLY A 260 9.61 -5.66 -3.32
CA GLY A 260 8.36 -6.31 -2.92
C GLY A 260 7.13 -5.73 -3.62
N SER A 261 5.98 -6.28 -3.22
CA SER A 261 4.67 -5.90 -3.73
C SER A 261 4.31 -4.45 -3.39
N ILE A 262 3.28 -3.93 -4.03
CA ILE A 262 2.72 -2.62 -3.66
C ILE A 262 2.25 -2.58 -2.21
N ALA A 263 1.87 -3.72 -1.60
CA ALA A 263 1.46 -3.77 -0.20
C ALA A 263 2.58 -3.29 0.73
N HIS A 264 3.83 -3.74 0.55
CA HIS A 264 4.94 -3.25 1.37
C HIS A 264 5.23 -1.77 1.13
N ARG A 265 5.23 -1.34 -0.14
CA ARG A 265 5.52 0.04 -0.50
C ARG A 265 4.47 1.01 0.02
N ALA A 266 3.20 0.59 0.05
CA ALA A 266 2.09 1.36 0.58
C ALA A 266 2.00 1.34 2.11
N GLY A 267 2.80 0.52 2.80
CA GLY A 267 2.73 0.39 4.25
C GLY A 267 1.67 -0.59 4.74
N LEU A 268 1.23 -1.51 3.89
CA LEU A 268 0.20 -2.50 4.22
C LEU A 268 0.78 -3.89 4.45
N GLY A 269 1.96 -4.19 3.92
CA GLY A 269 2.61 -5.50 4.02
C GLY A 269 3.55 -5.63 5.21
N VAL A 270 3.45 -6.75 5.93
CA VAL A 270 4.37 -7.17 7.01
C VAL A 270 4.77 -8.62 6.80
N ASP A 271 6.06 -8.93 6.93
CA ASP A 271 6.61 -10.29 6.83
C ASP A 271 7.11 -10.76 8.21
N VAL A 272 6.50 -11.83 8.72
CA VAL A 272 6.83 -12.49 9.99
C VAL A 272 7.66 -13.74 9.70
N ASN A 273 8.82 -13.89 10.33
CA ASN A 273 9.72 -15.03 10.12
C ASN A 273 9.80 -15.98 11.32
N ASN A 274 9.27 -15.59 12.49
CA ASN A 274 9.14 -16.46 13.66
C ASN A 274 7.85 -16.16 14.43
N VAL A 275 7.14 -17.22 14.83
CA VAL A 275 5.95 -17.16 15.70
C VAL A 275 6.15 -18.16 16.83
N GLY A 276 6.29 -17.68 18.07
CA GLY A 276 6.35 -18.54 19.26
C GLY A 276 7.54 -19.50 19.30
N GLY A 277 8.66 -19.14 18.69
CA GLY A 277 9.82 -20.01 18.52
C GLY A 277 9.80 -20.80 17.21
N THR A 278 8.65 -20.93 16.53
CA THR A 278 8.57 -21.59 15.23
C THR A 278 9.04 -20.65 14.13
N ARG A 279 10.12 -21.02 13.43
CA ARG A 279 10.53 -20.34 12.20
C ARG A 279 9.50 -20.60 11.10
N MET A 280 9.05 -19.55 10.43
CA MET A 280 8.09 -19.63 9.32
C MET A 280 8.77 -20.14 8.05
N PHE A 281 9.35 -21.34 8.06
CA PHE A 281 10.10 -21.90 6.94
C PHE A 281 9.78 -23.38 6.77
N ARG A 282 9.26 -23.76 5.60
CA ARG A 282 8.77 -25.12 5.39
C ARG A 282 9.83 -26.13 4.98
N THR A 283 10.92 -25.71 4.36
CA THR A 283 11.97 -26.62 3.89
C THR A 283 12.80 -27.25 5.01
N ALA A 284 12.65 -26.82 6.27
CA ALA A 284 13.29 -27.43 7.43
C ALA A 284 12.34 -28.23 8.33
N GLY A 285 11.07 -28.44 7.93
CA GLY A 285 10.05 -29.05 8.81
C GLY A 285 9.09 -30.06 8.15
N ALA A 286 9.05 -30.15 6.82
CA ALA A 286 8.23 -31.17 6.16
C ALA A 286 8.91 -32.54 6.25
N ASN A 287 8.25 -33.50 6.90
CA ASN A 287 8.72 -34.89 6.92
C ASN A 287 8.64 -35.51 5.49
N ALA A 288 9.36 -36.61 5.24
CA ALA A 288 9.39 -37.25 3.92
C ALA A 288 7.99 -37.64 3.40
N THR A 289 7.06 -37.98 4.30
CA THR A 289 5.67 -38.30 3.96
C THR A 289 4.91 -37.08 3.48
N GLU A 290 5.02 -35.95 4.17
CA GLU A 290 4.42 -34.69 3.76
C GLU A 290 4.94 -34.23 2.40
N VAL A 291 6.26 -34.31 2.16
CA VAL A 291 6.89 -33.97 0.87
C VAL A 291 6.32 -34.84 -0.26
N ARG A 292 6.23 -36.16 -0.05
CA ARG A 292 5.66 -37.08 -1.05
C ARG A 292 4.20 -36.77 -1.34
N LEU A 293 3.40 -36.47 -0.32
CA LEU A 293 1.99 -36.13 -0.47
C LEU A 293 1.81 -34.78 -1.17
N LEU A 294 2.66 -33.79 -0.89
CA LEU A 294 2.68 -32.53 -1.61
C LEU A 294 3.00 -32.74 -3.10
N GLN A 295 4.01 -33.54 -3.42
CA GLN A 295 4.37 -33.87 -4.80
C GLN A 295 3.21 -34.58 -5.53
N ALA A 296 2.53 -35.52 -4.87
CA ALA A 296 1.36 -36.18 -5.43
C ALA A 296 0.20 -35.18 -5.69
N PHE A 297 -0.04 -34.27 -4.76
CA PHE A 297 -1.05 -33.22 -4.91
C PHE A 297 -0.67 -32.17 -5.98
N GLN A 298 0.61 -31.85 -6.14
CA GLN A 298 1.13 -31.02 -7.22
C GLN A 298 0.90 -31.67 -8.59
N ALA A 299 1.27 -32.94 -8.74
CA ALA A 299 1.13 -33.70 -9.97
C ALA A 299 -0.33 -33.96 -10.35
N LYS A 300 -1.20 -34.22 -9.36
CA LYS A 300 -2.62 -34.49 -9.57
C LYS A 300 -3.48 -33.85 -8.45
N PRO A 301 -4.07 -32.67 -8.68
CA PRO A 301 -4.82 -31.94 -7.65
C PRO A 301 -6.25 -32.46 -7.47
N THR A 302 -6.40 -33.70 -7.02
CA THR A 302 -7.71 -34.26 -6.62
C THR A 302 -8.02 -33.96 -5.16
N ASP A 303 -9.31 -34.00 -4.79
CA ASP A 303 -9.74 -33.85 -3.39
C ASP A 303 -9.11 -34.90 -2.47
N ALA A 304 -8.92 -36.13 -2.95
CA ALA A 304 -8.26 -37.19 -2.18
C ALA A 304 -6.78 -36.87 -1.90
N ASN A 305 -6.04 -36.40 -2.91
CA ASN A 305 -4.63 -36.03 -2.73
C ASN A 305 -4.50 -34.78 -1.86
N LYS A 306 -5.42 -33.82 -2.02
CA LYS A 306 -5.52 -32.63 -1.16
C LYS A 306 -5.74 -33.03 0.29
N ALA A 307 -6.78 -33.82 0.58
CA ALA A 307 -7.13 -34.25 1.92
C ALA A 307 -6.01 -35.07 2.59
N ALA A 308 -5.36 -35.97 1.85
CA ALA A 308 -4.23 -36.74 2.36
C ALA A 308 -3.04 -35.83 2.74
N TYR A 309 -2.72 -34.86 1.89
CA TYR A 309 -1.67 -33.89 2.16
C TYR A 309 -2.02 -32.97 3.34
N GLU A 310 -3.22 -32.40 3.37
CA GLU A 310 -3.70 -31.54 4.47
C GLU A 310 -3.68 -32.29 5.80
N ALA A 311 -4.17 -33.53 5.84
CA ALA A 311 -4.17 -34.34 7.05
C ALA A 311 -2.74 -34.62 7.57
N GLU A 312 -1.76 -34.81 6.70
CA GLU A 312 -0.36 -35.00 7.13
C GLU A 312 0.29 -33.67 7.56
N ARG A 313 0.07 -32.60 6.78
CA ARG A 313 0.53 -31.25 7.09
C ARG A 313 0.05 -30.78 8.46
N ASP A 314 -1.23 -30.97 8.76
CA ASP A 314 -1.87 -30.46 9.98
C ASP A 314 -1.35 -31.17 11.24
N LYS A 315 -0.88 -32.42 11.13
CA LYS A 315 -0.18 -33.13 12.23
C LYS A 315 1.17 -32.50 12.55
N ASN A 316 1.86 -31.99 11.53
CA ASN A 316 3.24 -31.48 11.66
C ASN A 316 3.29 -29.97 11.93
N GLN A 317 2.18 -29.25 11.73
CA GLN A 317 2.12 -27.82 11.97
C GLN A 317 1.90 -27.50 13.46
N PRO A 318 2.75 -26.67 14.10
CA PRO A 318 2.56 -26.31 15.50
C PRO A 318 1.23 -25.62 15.78
N LEU A 319 0.51 -26.06 16.81
CA LEU A 319 -0.84 -25.58 17.15
C LEU A 319 -0.89 -24.06 17.39
N HIS A 320 0.17 -23.48 17.99
CA HIS A 320 0.23 -22.03 18.21
C HIS A 320 0.34 -21.24 16.89
N VAL A 321 1.01 -21.78 15.86
CA VAL A 321 1.03 -21.18 14.51
C VAL A 321 -0.33 -21.30 13.85
N GLN A 322 -1.01 -22.45 14.01
CA GLN A 322 -2.38 -22.64 13.51
C GLN A 322 -3.36 -21.63 14.14
N GLY A 323 -3.34 -21.49 15.47
CA GLY A 323 -4.16 -20.52 16.19
C GLY A 323 -3.85 -19.09 15.77
N PHE A 324 -2.56 -18.76 15.65
CA PHE A 324 -2.12 -17.41 15.29
C PHE A 324 -2.62 -17.02 13.89
N ARG A 325 -2.44 -17.91 12.91
CA ARG A 325 -2.95 -17.72 11.55
C ARG A 325 -4.47 -17.60 11.51
N ARG A 326 -5.20 -18.46 12.23
CA ARG A 326 -6.66 -18.42 12.29
C ARG A 326 -7.16 -17.09 12.84
N SER A 327 -6.53 -16.57 13.90
CA SER A 327 -6.88 -15.26 14.45
C SER A 327 -6.65 -14.13 13.42
N LEU A 328 -5.55 -14.17 12.66
CA LEU A 328 -5.30 -13.21 11.57
C LEU A 328 -6.35 -13.31 10.46
N GLN A 329 -6.66 -14.52 9.99
CA GLN A 329 -7.68 -14.78 8.96
C GLN A 329 -9.08 -14.37 9.40
N GLN A 330 -9.36 -14.26 10.69
CA GLN A 330 -10.65 -13.78 11.21
C GLN A 330 -10.64 -12.26 11.45
N ASN A 331 -9.48 -11.63 11.55
CA ASN A 331 -9.35 -10.23 11.92
C ASN A 331 -9.83 -9.27 10.81
N PRO A 332 -10.80 -8.37 11.07
CA PRO A 332 -11.34 -7.46 10.07
C PRO A 332 -10.33 -6.46 9.49
N GLY A 333 -9.20 -6.24 10.17
CA GLY A 333 -8.08 -5.41 9.74
C GLY A 333 -7.07 -6.12 8.83
N VAL A 334 -7.29 -7.39 8.48
CA VAL A 334 -6.42 -8.16 7.57
C VAL A 334 -7.15 -8.41 6.26
N LYS A 335 -6.43 -8.23 5.14
CA LYS A 335 -6.91 -8.52 3.78
C LYS A 335 -6.33 -9.83 3.26
N GLN A 336 -5.03 -10.05 3.41
CA GLN A 336 -4.32 -11.25 2.93
C GLN A 336 -3.49 -11.88 4.04
N CYS A 337 -3.39 -13.20 4.00
CA CYS A 337 -2.53 -14.00 4.86
C CYS A 337 -1.89 -15.10 4.02
N PHE A 338 -0.59 -14.98 3.72
CA PHE A 338 0.15 -15.97 2.97
C PHE A 338 1.28 -16.52 3.82
N ASP A 339 1.36 -17.82 4.02
CA ASP A 339 2.42 -18.43 4.80
C ASP A 339 2.88 -19.75 4.19
N PRO A 340 3.88 -20.43 4.78
CA PRO A 340 4.42 -21.64 4.18
C PRO A 340 3.44 -22.81 4.06
N TRP A 341 2.31 -22.77 4.79
CA TRP A 341 1.30 -23.82 4.85
C TRP A 341 0.01 -23.46 4.09
N GLU A 342 -0.40 -22.19 4.10
CA GLU A 342 -1.67 -21.71 3.54
C GLU A 342 -1.55 -20.37 2.82
N MET A 343 -2.38 -20.19 1.79
CA MET A 343 -2.54 -18.99 1.00
C MET A 343 -3.99 -18.52 1.06
N ASP A 344 -4.21 -17.34 1.66
CA ASP A 344 -5.48 -16.65 1.71
C ASP A 344 -5.34 -15.24 1.09
N SER A 345 -5.85 -15.09 -0.14
CA SER A 345 -5.73 -13.86 -0.92
C SER A 345 -6.81 -12.84 -0.61
N ASN A 346 -7.82 -13.22 0.16
CA ASN A 346 -8.89 -12.33 0.60
C ASN A 346 -9.63 -12.94 1.79
N THR A 347 -9.15 -12.68 3.00
CA THR A 347 -9.73 -13.20 4.26
C THR A 347 -11.17 -12.74 4.54
N ARG A 348 -11.79 -11.97 3.62
CA ARG A 348 -13.13 -11.38 3.71
C ARG A 348 -14.13 -11.95 2.70
N ASP A 349 -13.74 -12.90 1.85
CA ASP A 349 -14.66 -13.49 0.84
C ASP A 349 -15.39 -14.75 1.29
N ASN A 350 -15.21 -15.15 2.57
CA ASN A 350 -15.75 -16.39 3.15
C ASN A 350 -15.26 -17.67 2.45
N GLN A 351 -14.22 -17.60 1.61
CA GLN A 351 -13.58 -18.78 1.05
C GLN A 351 -12.51 -19.28 2.02
N ALA A 352 -12.37 -20.60 2.10
CA ALA A 352 -11.31 -21.19 2.90
C ALA A 352 -9.94 -20.90 2.26
N ALA A 353 -8.93 -20.65 3.10
CA ALA A 353 -7.56 -20.60 2.66
C ALA A 353 -7.17 -21.87 1.89
N THR A 354 -6.36 -21.72 0.86
CA THR A 354 -5.87 -22.85 0.07
C THR A 354 -4.51 -23.30 0.57
N PRO A 355 -4.14 -24.59 0.48
CA PRO A 355 -2.81 -25.01 0.88
C PRO A 355 -1.73 -24.33 0.02
N ASN A 356 -0.65 -23.88 0.65
CA ASN A 356 0.50 -23.37 -0.08
C ASN A 356 1.22 -24.54 -0.78
N ARG A 357 1.01 -24.64 -2.10
CA ARG A 357 1.56 -25.70 -2.93
C ARG A 357 3.00 -25.45 -3.37
N GLN A 358 3.55 -24.25 -3.20
CA GLN A 358 4.90 -23.89 -3.66
C GLN A 358 5.20 -24.23 -5.14
N ASN A 359 4.18 -24.20 -6.00
CA ASN A 359 4.28 -24.57 -7.41
C ASN A 359 4.30 -23.37 -8.37
N ASP A 360 3.92 -22.18 -7.91
CA ASP A 360 3.98 -20.92 -8.65
C ASP A 360 4.90 -19.90 -7.95
N GLY A 361 5.14 -18.75 -8.59
CA GLY A 361 6.05 -17.74 -8.06
C GLY A 361 5.63 -17.15 -6.72
N ASN A 362 4.32 -16.93 -6.53
CA ASN A 362 3.79 -16.33 -5.30
C ASN A 362 3.82 -17.35 -4.14
N SER A 363 3.40 -18.59 -4.39
CA SER A 363 3.43 -19.65 -3.37
C SER A 363 4.86 -20.00 -2.93
N LYS A 364 5.84 -20.00 -3.86
CA LYS A 364 7.27 -20.14 -3.53
C LYS A 364 7.81 -18.97 -2.72
N LEU A 365 7.44 -17.74 -3.09
CA LEU A 365 7.85 -16.53 -2.38
C LEU A 365 7.46 -16.60 -0.90
N HIS A 366 6.26 -17.08 -0.60
CA HIS A 366 5.74 -17.21 0.77
C HIS A 366 6.05 -18.56 1.43
N GLY A 367 7.02 -19.32 0.92
CA GLY A 367 7.47 -20.57 1.55
C GLY A 367 8.36 -20.38 2.79
N ASN A 368 8.78 -19.15 3.08
CA ASN A 368 9.79 -18.83 4.10
C ASN A 368 9.44 -17.66 5.05
N HIS A 369 8.21 -17.18 5.01
CA HIS A 369 7.68 -16.20 5.95
C HIS A 369 6.14 -16.23 5.92
N LEU A 370 5.52 -15.67 6.95
CA LEU A 370 4.11 -15.29 6.96
C LEU A 370 3.99 -13.83 6.51
N HIS A 371 3.39 -13.60 5.36
CA HIS A 371 3.03 -12.30 4.83
C HIS A 371 1.61 -11.92 5.25
N ILE A 372 1.45 -10.71 5.78
CA ILE A 372 0.19 -10.15 6.21
C ILE A 372 -0.02 -8.83 5.46
N THR A 373 -1.14 -8.72 4.76
CA THR A 373 -1.58 -7.43 4.18
C THR A 373 -2.66 -6.84 5.06
N ALA A 374 -2.38 -5.70 5.69
CA ALA A 374 -3.37 -4.89 6.38
C ALA A 374 -4.45 -4.41 5.40
N ARG A 375 -5.69 -4.39 5.87
CA ARG A 375 -6.82 -3.90 5.09
C ARG A 375 -6.84 -2.37 5.14
N ASP A 376 -6.85 -1.75 3.97
CA ASP A 376 -7.06 -0.32 3.79
C ASP A 376 -8.15 -0.15 2.72
N GLY A 377 -9.30 0.40 3.11
CA GLY A 377 -10.48 0.48 2.26
C GLY A 377 -10.33 1.33 0.99
N VAL A 378 -9.19 2.00 0.81
CA VAL A 378 -8.92 2.85 -0.35
C VAL A 378 -7.72 2.32 -1.15
N ILE A 379 -6.63 1.93 -0.49
CA ILE A 379 -5.37 1.59 -1.16
C ILE A 379 -5.33 0.14 -1.65
N ILE A 380 -5.87 -0.82 -0.90
CA ILE A 380 -6.01 -2.23 -1.31
C ILE A 380 -7.36 -2.72 -0.79
N ALA A 381 -8.38 -2.66 -1.66
CA ALA A 381 -9.75 -3.07 -1.36
C ALA A 381 -9.91 -4.60 -1.27
#